data_AF-A0A2T0FP67-F1
#
_entry.id   AF-A0A2T0FP67-F1
#
_cell.length_a   1.000
_cell.length_b   1.000
_cell.length_c   1.000
_cell.angle_alpha   90.00
_cell.angle_beta   90.00
_cell.angle_gamma   90.00
#
_symmetry.space_group_name_H-M   'P 1'
#
loop_
_entity.id
_entity.type
_entity.pdbx_description
1 polymer ?
#
loop_
_entity_poly.entity_id
_entity_poly.type
_entity_poly.pdbx_seq_one_letter_code
_entity_poly.pdbx_strand_id
1 'polypeptide(L)'
;MPNVDEESLNSLLARLTSYPEERHAAAKQYMPAILDLVSSDPSGVDAVPEGLVPILLEECSLQEVLQFIPPQMFELGLQMPTLQGGLLDQLAKAASPDLENIEITNLIQAALFLLTDPSFHSVGKVEKLAERLNQLKVLQDFIPFEPLFSGGSVLQSRLMALNILLTRSGNLKTEFAIWPLKSADVLDSLVRAEYYANLIQASPPVVHLLDGVLHDAAKLFKSQIEPLLTNPLEQIFVNLARADPQAFSDLDKRYKITDVDTVTLLARLPPVYIRTYHSDLPGQLVLSSRTVPAFCNLATDDSLFDLLQFTSSQLSGLSLDMRLPLMIACTNDRKTAQRFVGRFHRTMQGVLEPSGVPDIAAMQNQLEFNLRKAGISLGFTRVTDSTK
;
A
#
# COMPACT_ATOMS: atom_id res chain seq x y z
N MET A 1 45.86 15.42 8.80
CA MET A 1 44.39 15.24 8.72
C MET A 1 43.98 15.53 7.28
N PRO A 2 42.99 14.81 6.72
CA PRO A 2 42.46 15.11 5.38
C PRO A 2 41.94 16.56 5.33
N ASN A 3 41.98 17.18 4.15
CA ASN A 3 41.35 18.48 3.96
C ASN A 3 39.82 18.29 3.90
N VAL A 4 39.07 19.09 4.66
CA VAL A 4 37.61 18.90 4.90
C VAL A 4 36.84 20.19 4.60
N ASP A 5 37.22 20.88 3.53
CA ASP A 5 36.43 21.98 2.98
C ASP A 5 35.35 21.46 2.00
N GLU A 6 34.37 22.31 1.69
CA GLU A 6 33.21 21.98 0.86
C GLU A 6 33.61 21.48 -0.54
N GLU A 7 34.62 22.08 -1.18
CA GLU A 7 35.09 21.69 -2.51
C GLU A 7 35.76 20.31 -2.50
N SER A 8 36.54 20.03 -1.45
CA SER A 8 37.18 18.73 -1.22
C SER A 8 36.14 17.62 -0.96
N LEU A 9 35.11 17.90 -0.17
CA LEU A 9 34.04 16.95 0.13
C LEU A 9 33.13 16.68 -1.07
N ASN A 10 32.82 17.69 -1.89
CA ASN A 10 32.09 17.51 -3.15
C ASN A 10 32.88 16.67 -4.17
N SER A 11 34.20 16.90 -4.25
CA SER A 11 35.09 16.09 -5.07
C SER A 11 35.14 14.63 -4.59
N LEU A 12 35.13 14.40 -3.27
CA LEU A 12 35.03 13.07 -2.68
C LEU A 12 33.70 12.39 -3.03
N LEU A 13 32.57 13.09 -2.91
CA LEU A 13 31.24 12.56 -3.27
C LEU A 13 31.19 12.08 -4.73
N ALA A 14 31.66 12.91 -5.66
CA ALA A 14 31.70 12.57 -7.09
C ALA A 14 32.56 11.32 -7.37
N ARG A 15 33.69 11.20 -6.68
CA ARG A 15 34.60 10.05 -6.77
C ARG A 15 33.95 8.78 -6.22
N LEU A 16 33.42 8.80 -5.01
CA LEU A 16 32.83 7.62 -4.35
C LEU A 16 31.54 7.13 -5.02
N THR A 17 30.87 8.00 -5.77
CA THR A 17 29.76 7.61 -6.64
C THR A 17 30.25 6.75 -7.81
N SER A 18 31.42 7.06 -8.34
CA SER A 18 32.02 6.38 -9.50
C SER A 18 32.83 5.13 -9.14
N TYR A 19 33.33 5.05 -7.89
CA TYR A 19 34.21 3.97 -7.42
C TYR A 19 33.72 3.40 -6.08
N PRO A 20 32.72 2.49 -6.10
CA PRO A 20 32.11 1.95 -4.88
C PRO A 20 33.09 1.20 -3.96
N GLU A 21 34.11 0.58 -4.53
CA GLU A 21 35.15 -0.16 -3.81
C GLU A 21 35.98 0.72 -2.85
N GLU A 22 36.01 2.04 -3.06
CA GLU A 22 36.77 2.97 -2.23
C GLU A 22 35.99 3.44 -0.99
N ARG A 23 34.67 3.19 -0.94
CA ARG A 23 33.77 3.75 0.07
C ARG A 23 34.15 3.37 1.49
N HIS A 24 34.45 2.10 1.74
CA HIS A 24 34.81 1.63 3.09
C HIS A 24 36.11 2.28 3.60
N ALA A 25 37.14 2.36 2.76
CA ALA A 25 38.41 2.99 3.13
C ALA A 25 38.24 4.50 3.37
N ALA A 26 37.43 5.16 2.53
CA ALA A 26 37.09 6.56 2.69
C ALA A 26 36.29 6.82 3.98
N ALA A 27 35.33 5.95 4.33
CA ALA A 27 34.55 6.10 5.56
C ALA A 27 35.44 6.16 6.79
N LYS A 28 36.39 5.23 6.92
CA LYS A 28 37.35 5.20 8.02
C LYS A 28 38.24 6.45 8.10
N GLN A 29 38.58 7.03 6.96
CA GLN A 29 39.47 8.19 6.88
C GLN A 29 38.73 9.52 7.11
N TYR A 30 37.54 9.68 6.54
CA TYR A 30 36.84 10.96 6.45
C TYR A 30 35.72 11.11 7.50
N MET A 31 35.07 10.03 7.96
CA MET A 31 33.99 10.16 8.96
C MET A 31 34.44 10.85 10.25
N PRO A 32 35.59 10.50 10.88
CA PRO A 32 36.02 11.21 12.08
C PRO A 32 36.25 12.71 11.85
N ALA A 33 36.74 13.08 10.66
CA ALA A 33 37.02 14.47 10.31
C ALA A 33 35.74 15.25 9.98
N ILE A 34 34.75 14.60 9.35
CA ILE A 34 33.40 15.15 9.14
C ILE A 34 32.71 15.37 10.48
N LEU A 35 32.82 14.43 11.43
CA LEU A 35 32.25 14.56 12.77
C LEU A 35 32.89 15.71 13.57
N ASP A 36 34.21 15.87 13.46
CA ASP A 36 34.93 16.98 14.09
C ASP A 36 34.47 18.33 13.51
N LEU A 37 34.29 18.41 12.18
CA LEU A 37 33.77 19.60 11.51
C LEU A 37 32.37 20.00 12.00
N VAL A 38 31.42 19.05 12.00
CA VAL A 38 30.01 19.34 12.39
C VAL A 38 29.82 19.54 13.89
N SER A 39 30.72 19.02 14.72
CA SER A 39 30.66 19.19 16.18
C SER A 39 31.34 20.47 16.67
N SER A 40 32.35 20.96 15.93
CA SER A 40 33.10 22.17 16.29
C SER A 40 32.48 23.46 15.75
N ASP A 41 31.73 23.40 14.64
CA ASP A 41 31.11 24.57 14.01
C ASP A 41 29.69 24.23 13.50
N PRO A 42 28.63 24.93 13.95
CA PRO A 42 27.28 24.77 13.42
C PRO A 42 27.16 24.99 11.90
N SER A 43 28.01 25.86 11.32
CA SER A 43 28.07 26.09 9.87
C SER A 43 28.82 24.97 9.13
N GLY A 44 29.56 24.13 9.85
CA GLY A 44 30.22 22.94 9.31
C GLY A 44 29.22 21.89 8.79
N VAL A 45 27.96 21.93 9.24
CA VAL A 45 26.88 21.08 8.72
C VAL A 45 26.59 21.41 7.25
N ASP A 46 26.59 22.69 6.88
CA ASP A 46 26.30 23.14 5.51
C ASP A 46 27.44 22.81 4.53
N ALA A 47 28.66 22.63 5.05
CA ALA A 47 29.83 22.23 4.26
C ALA A 47 29.83 20.73 3.89
N VAL A 48 28.99 19.90 4.52
CA VAL A 48 28.89 18.46 4.23
C VAL A 48 27.87 18.25 3.09
N PRO A 49 28.30 17.76 1.92
CA PRO A 49 27.40 17.54 0.80
C PRO A 49 26.29 16.53 1.14
N GLU A 50 25.07 16.83 0.71
CA GLU A 50 23.94 15.92 0.84
C GLU A 50 24.26 14.57 0.16
N GLY A 51 23.99 13.47 0.84
CA GLY A 51 24.24 12.11 0.32
C GLY A 51 25.65 11.55 0.54
N LEU A 52 26.64 12.38 0.92
CA LEU A 52 28.00 11.90 1.19
C LEU A 52 28.06 10.90 2.36
N VAL A 53 27.42 11.21 3.48
CA VAL A 53 27.41 10.35 4.67
C VAL A 53 26.71 9.00 4.39
N PRO A 54 25.51 8.94 3.77
CA PRO A 54 24.93 7.67 3.32
C PRO A 54 25.88 6.81 2.47
N ILE A 55 26.59 7.41 1.50
CA ILE A 55 27.52 6.69 0.62
C ILE A 55 28.75 6.17 1.37
N LEU A 56 29.31 6.97 2.28
CA LEU A 56 30.45 6.56 3.09
C LEU A 56 30.07 5.36 3.98
N LEU A 57 28.91 5.42 4.63
CA LEU A 57 28.49 4.38 5.56
C LEU A 57 27.94 3.13 4.85
N GLU A 58 27.65 3.17 3.56
CA GLU A 58 26.94 2.10 2.85
C GLU A 58 27.58 0.71 3.01
N GLU A 59 28.91 0.64 2.94
CA GLU A 59 29.69 -0.61 3.03
C GLU A 59 30.25 -0.89 4.44
N CYS A 60 29.85 -0.09 5.43
CA CYS A 60 30.23 -0.30 6.83
C CYS A 60 29.19 -1.15 7.55
N SER A 61 29.63 -2.00 8.47
CA SER A 61 28.77 -2.62 9.47
C SER A 61 28.41 -1.63 10.57
N LEU A 62 27.27 -1.83 11.25
CA LEU A 62 26.85 -0.97 12.35
C LEU A 62 27.92 -0.88 13.46
N GLN A 63 28.59 -1.99 13.77
CA GLN A 63 29.66 -2.01 14.77
C GLN A 63 30.87 -1.17 14.36
N GLU A 64 31.26 -1.19 13.08
CA GLU A 64 32.33 -0.32 12.57
C GLU A 64 31.89 1.14 12.63
N VAL A 65 30.64 1.46 12.28
CA VAL A 65 30.12 2.82 12.39
C VAL A 65 30.17 3.32 13.83
N LEU A 66 29.82 2.49 14.81
CA LEU A 66 29.91 2.86 16.23
C LEU A 66 31.34 3.06 16.74
N GLN A 67 32.35 2.50 16.07
CA GLN A 67 33.75 2.81 16.36
C GLN A 67 34.16 4.21 15.88
N PHE A 68 33.54 4.70 14.81
CA PHE A 68 33.81 6.04 14.27
C PHE A 68 32.88 7.11 14.86
N ILE A 69 31.65 6.73 15.21
CA ILE A 69 30.58 7.59 15.70
C ILE A 69 30.11 7.05 17.05
N PRO A 70 30.63 7.58 18.18
CA PRO A 70 30.18 7.17 19.51
C PRO A 70 28.67 7.37 19.68
N PRO A 71 27.98 6.57 20.51
CA PRO A 71 26.52 6.63 20.67
C PRO A 71 25.97 8.04 20.95
N GLN A 72 26.65 8.85 21.76
CA GLN A 72 26.22 10.22 22.06
C GLN A 72 26.23 11.12 20.81
N MET A 73 27.25 10.96 19.96
CA MET A 73 27.34 11.68 18.68
C MET A 73 26.37 11.10 17.64
N PHE A 74 26.05 9.81 17.74
CA PHE A 74 25.07 9.17 16.88
C PHE A 74 23.67 9.75 17.14
N GLU A 75 23.26 9.90 18.40
CA GLU A 75 21.98 10.53 18.77
C GLU A 75 21.88 11.99 18.30
N LEU A 76 22.95 12.76 18.47
CA LEU A 76 23.02 14.14 17.96
C LEU A 76 22.95 14.16 16.42
N GLY A 77 23.68 13.26 15.76
CA GLY A 77 23.69 13.14 14.30
C GLY A 77 22.33 12.72 13.73
N LEU A 78 21.53 11.95 14.46
CA LEU A 78 20.15 11.62 14.09
C LEU A 78 19.24 12.86 14.01
N GLN A 79 19.59 13.95 14.69
CA GLN A 79 18.89 15.24 14.61
C GLN A 79 19.43 16.16 13.51
N MET A 80 20.56 15.82 12.88
CA MET A 80 21.21 16.62 11.83
C MET A 80 20.82 16.09 10.45
N PRO A 81 20.11 16.86 9.59
CA PRO A 81 19.62 16.37 8.30
C PRO A 81 20.68 15.70 7.41
N THR A 82 21.91 16.23 7.41
CA THR A 82 23.04 15.72 6.59
C THR A 82 23.56 14.35 7.04
N LEU A 83 23.48 14.04 8.34
CA LEU A 83 23.93 12.76 8.90
C LEU A 83 22.78 11.77 9.07
N GLN A 84 21.61 12.27 9.46
CA GLN A 84 20.40 11.54 9.81
C GLN A 84 20.08 10.44 8.81
N GLY A 85 20.13 10.75 7.51
CA GLY A 85 19.83 9.78 6.48
C GLY A 85 20.76 8.56 6.50
N GLY A 86 22.07 8.76 6.65
CA GLY A 86 23.04 7.66 6.67
C GLY A 86 22.96 6.84 7.95
N LEU A 87 22.77 7.50 9.09
CA LEU A 87 22.67 6.85 10.40
C LEU A 87 21.42 5.96 10.52
N LEU A 88 20.27 6.41 10.00
CA LEU A 88 19.06 5.60 9.95
C LEU A 88 19.23 4.34 9.10
N ASP A 89 19.92 4.45 7.96
CA ASP A 89 20.21 3.30 7.10
C ASP A 89 21.13 2.28 7.80
N GLN A 90 22.04 2.74 8.67
CA GLN A 90 22.89 1.85 9.47
C GLN A 90 22.10 1.11 10.54
N LEU A 91 21.20 1.80 11.24
CA LEU A 91 20.30 1.13 12.19
C LEU A 91 19.41 0.10 11.49
N ALA A 92 18.94 0.40 10.27
CA ALA A 92 18.14 -0.54 9.49
C ALA A 92 18.94 -1.79 9.02
N LYS A 93 20.27 -1.76 9.08
CA LYS A 93 21.15 -2.90 8.79
C LYS A 93 21.49 -3.74 10.02
N ALA A 94 21.06 -3.33 11.23
CA ALA A 94 21.36 -4.05 12.46
C ALA A 94 20.99 -5.54 12.35
N ALA A 95 21.92 -6.41 12.75
CA ALA A 95 21.68 -7.84 12.84
C ALA A 95 21.04 -8.19 14.19
N SER A 96 20.40 -9.36 14.30
CA SER A 96 19.76 -9.79 15.55
C SER A 96 20.68 -9.75 16.78
N PRO A 97 21.97 -10.17 16.70
CA PRO A 97 22.88 -10.09 17.84
C PRO A 97 23.19 -8.66 18.28
N ASP A 98 23.15 -7.69 17.36
CA ASP A 98 23.39 -6.28 17.71
C ASP A 98 22.26 -5.73 18.61
N LEU A 99 21.05 -6.28 18.50
CA LEU A 99 19.91 -5.87 19.32
C LEU A 99 20.00 -6.31 20.79
N GLU A 100 20.91 -7.23 21.13
CA GLU A 100 21.21 -7.59 22.53
C GLU A 100 22.03 -6.49 23.23
N ASN A 101 22.60 -5.54 22.47
CA ASN A 101 23.31 -4.39 23.00
C ASN A 101 22.34 -3.24 23.34
N ILE A 102 22.25 -2.91 24.64
CA ILE A 102 21.41 -1.84 25.18
C ILE A 102 21.65 -0.49 24.51
N GLU A 103 22.90 -0.16 24.15
CA GLU A 103 23.22 1.11 23.49
C GLU A 103 22.56 1.19 22.10
N ILE A 104 22.63 0.11 21.33
CA ILE A 104 21.99 0.01 20.02
C ILE A 104 20.46 0.03 20.17
N THR A 105 19.94 -0.64 21.21
CA THR A 105 18.51 -0.58 21.55
C THR A 105 18.05 0.87 21.76
N ASN A 106 18.79 1.66 22.55
CA ASN A 106 18.47 3.05 22.83
C ASN A 106 18.54 3.93 21.56
N LEU A 107 19.54 3.73 20.70
CA LEU A 107 19.65 4.44 19.43
C LEU A 107 18.46 4.17 18.50
N ILE A 108 17.97 2.93 18.47
CA ILE A 108 16.78 2.56 17.71
C ILE A 108 15.53 3.23 18.29
N GLN A 109 15.38 3.29 19.61
CA GLN A 109 14.28 4.01 20.25
C GLN A 109 14.31 5.51 19.90
N ALA A 110 15.49 6.15 19.99
CA ALA A 110 15.68 7.54 19.61
C ALA A 110 15.32 7.80 18.13
N ALA A 111 15.75 6.90 17.23
CA ALA A 111 15.43 6.98 15.81
C ALA A 111 13.93 6.85 15.52
N LEU A 112 13.22 5.94 16.20
CA LEU A 112 11.76 5.81 16.07
C LEU A 112 11.04 7.05 16.65
N PHE A 113 11.57 7.66 17.71
CA PHE A 113 11.00 8.86 18.30
C PHE A 113 11.05 10.08 17.36
N LEU A 114 11.96 10.12 16.38
CA LEU A 114 11.99 11.18 15.35
C LEU A 114 10.71 11.24 14.51
N LEU A 115 9.94 10.14 14.40
CA LEU A 115 8.63 10.18 13.76
C LEU A 115 7.65 11.13 14.45
N THR A 116 7.90 11.42 15.74
CA THR A 116 7.08 12.35 16.52
C THR A 116 7.35 13.82 16.21
N ASP A 117 8.48 14.12 15.56
CA ASP A 117 8.86 15.47 15.19
C ASP A 117 8.25 15.87 13.83
N PRO A 118 7.36 16.88 13.78
CA PRO A 118 6.75 17.33 12.52
C PRO A 118 7.77 17.93 11.53
N SER A 119 8.93 18.41 11.99
CA SER A 119 10.01 18.92 11.15
C SER A 119 10.90 17.84 10.54
N PHE A 120 10.71 16.58 10.95
CA PHE A 120 11.46 15.45 10.43
C PHE A 120 11.08 15.12 8.97
N HIS A 121 12.06 15.04 8.08
CA HIS A 121 11.87 14.83 6.64
C HIS A 121 12.22 13.41 6.15
N SER A 122 13.04 12.65 6.89
CA SER A 122 13.53 11.33 6.48
C SER A 122 12.58 10.17 6.86
N VAL A 123 11.25 10.38 6.75
CA VAL A 123 10.20 9.44 7.20
C VAL A 123 10.39 8.04 6.62
N GLY A 124 10.60 7.94 5.30
CA GLY A 124 10.76 6.65 4.62
C GLY A 124 11.95 5.82 5.10
N LYS A 125 12.97 6.43 5.72
CA LYS A 125 14.10 5.69 6.31
C LYS A 125 13.76 5.10 7.67
N VAL A 126 12.96 5.81 8.47
CA VAL A 126 12.47 5.27 9.75
C VAL A 126 11.42 4.18 9.52
N GLU A 127 10.59 4.31 8.47
CA GLU A 127 9.67 3.24 8.05
C GLU A 127 10.44 1.96 7.68
N LYS A 128 11.53 2.06 6.92
CA LYS A 128 12.41 0.91 6.61
C LYS A 128 13.04 0.31 7.87
N LEU A 129 13.49 1.14 8.81
CA LEU A 129 13.98 0.66 10.11
C LEU A 129 12.87 -0.10 10.86
N ALA A 130 11.66 0.45 10.93
CA ALA A 130 10.53 -0.21 11.57
C ALA A 130 10.17 -1.54 10.87
N GLU A 131 10.11 -1.57 9.53
CA GLU A 131 9.90 -2.80 8.76
C GLU A 131 10.95 -3.86 9.09
N ARG A 132 12.22 -3.46 9.19
CA ARG A 132 13.30 -4.38 9.56
C ARG A 132 13.11 -4.95 10.97
N LEU A 133 12.88 -4.09 11.95
CA LEU A 133 12.65 -4.50 13.34
C LEU A 133 11.41 -5.41 13.46
N ASN A 134 10.41 -5.19 12.61
CA ASN A 134 9.23 -6.02 12.52
C ASN A 134 9.55 -7.42 11.96
N GLN A 135 10.41 -7.52 10.93
CA GLN A 135 10.93 -8.80 10.44
C GLN A 135 11.69 -9.56 11.53
N LEU A 136 12.41 -8.83 12.38
CA LEU A 136 13.14 -9.37 13.53
C LEU A 136 12.23 -9.66 14.75
N LYS A 137 10.94 -9.29 14.68
CA LYS A 137 9.93 -9.46 15.74
C LYS A 137 10.25 -8.76 17.06
N VAL A 138 11.03 -7.68 17.01
CA VAL A 138 11.42 -6.90 18.20
C VAL A 138 10.77 -5.52 18.25
N LEU A 139 10.17 -5.04 17.15
CA LEU A 139 9.64 -3.66 17.04
C LEU A 139 8.72 -3.25 18.20
N GLN A 140 7.94 -4.19 18.72
CA GLN A 140 7.01 -3.96 19.84
C GLN A 140 7.71 -3.51 21.14
N ASP A 141 8.99 -3.84 21.33
CA ASP A 141 9.76 -3.50 22.53
C ASP A 141 10.27 -2.04 22.50
N PHE A 142 10.09 -1.35 21.36
CA PHE A 142 10.67 -0.04 21.10
C PHE A 142 9.67 1.10 21.01
N ILE A 143 8.35 0.81 20.98
CA ILE A 143 7.34 1.85 20.76
C ILE A 143 6.32 1.87 21.91
N PRO A 144 6.42 2.84 22.84
CA PRO A 144 5.32 3.14 23.75
C PRO A 144 4.22 3.90 22.99
N PHE A 145 3.02 3.31 22.87
CA PHE A 145 1.88 3.93 22.17
C PHE A 145 0.98 4.81 23.07
N GLU A 146 1.25 4.93 24.36
CA GLU A 146 0.51 5.83 25.25
C GLU A 146 1.05 7.27 25.19
N PRO A 147 0.18 8.30 25.22
CA PRO A 147 -0.81 8.67 24.23
C PRO A 147 -0.33 9.91 23.45
N LEU A 148 0.17 9.74 22.22
CA LEU A 148 0.46 10.83 21.27
C LEU A 148 -0.82 11.43 20.62
N PHE A 149 -1.93 11.47 21.36
CA PHE A 149 -3.27 11.82 20.88
C PHE A 149 -3.49 13.33 20.70
N SER A 150 -2.47 14.16 20.94
CA SER A 150 -2.51 15.63 20.77
C SER A 150 -1.68 16.16 19.60
N GLY A 151 -1.23 15.28 18.69
CA GLY A 151 -0.46 15.66 17.50
C GLY A 151 -1.30 16.21 16.34
N GLY A 152 -0.73 17.09 15.53
CA GLY A 152 -1.31 17.49 14.24
C GLY A 152 -1.41 16.31 13.25
N SER A 153 -2.12 16.50 12.13
CA SER A 153 -2.45 15.45 11.15
C SER A 153 -1.24 14.67 10.62
N VAL A 154 -0.07 15.33 10.47
CA VAL A 154 1.19 14.71 10.03
C VAL A 154 1.74 13.70 11.05
N LEU A 155 1.66 14.01 12.34
CA LEU A 155 2.10 13.10 13.39
C LEU A 155 1.16 11.88 13.46
N GLN A 156 -0.16 12.12 13.39
CA GLN A 156 -1.13 11.04 13.42
C GLN A 156 -0.99 10.07 12.24
N SER A 157 -0.77 10.57 11.02
CA SER A 157 -0.58 9.70 9.85
C SER A 157 0.65 8.80 9.97
N ARG A 158 1.77 9.34 10.47
CA ARG A 158 3.02 8.59 10.71
C ARG A 158 2.84 7.49 11.75
N LEU A 159 2.16 7.79 12.85
CA LEU A 159 1.87 6.81 13.89
C LEU A 159 0.92 5.71 13.40
N MET A 160 -0.06 6.06 12.57
CA MET A 160 -0.97 5.10 11.93
C MET A 160 -0.24 4.15 10.98
N ALA A 161 0.69 4.66 10.16
CA ALA A 161 1.51 3.84 9.28
C ALA A 161 2.37 2.83 10.07
N LEU A 162 3.03 3.29 11.15
CA LEU A 162 3.82 2.44 12.04
C LEU A 162 2.96 1.35 12.73
N ASN A 163 1.76 1.71 13.14
CA ASN A 163 0.81 0.81 13.78
C ASN A 163 0.34 -0.31 12.81
N ILE A 164 0.14 0.00 11.52
CA ILE A 164 -0.15 -1.03 10.51
C ILE A 164 1.01 -2.03 10.37
N LEU A 165 2.26 -1.54 10.34
CA LEU A 165 3.44 -2.40 10.24
C LEU A 165 3.55 -3.38 11.42
N LEU A 166 3.34 -2.88 12.63
CA LEU A 166 3.29 -3.71 13.85
C LEU A 166 2.19 -4.77 13.78
N THR A 167 1.00 -4.39 13.32
CA THR A 167 -0.14 -5.32 13.28
C THR A 167 0.11 -6.48 12.29
N ARG A 168 0.90 -6.26 11.22
CA ARG A 168 1.25 -7.29 10.23
C ARG A 168 2.16 -8.40 10.76
N SER A 169 2.93 -8.18 11.84
CA SER A 169 3.83 -9.23 12.38
C SER A 169 3.12 -10.30 13.21
N GLY A 170 1.78 -10.21 13.34
CA GLY A 170 0.98 -11.21 14.05
C GLY A 170 1.09 -11.13 15.57
N ASN A 171 1.84 -10.17 16.11
CA ASN A 171 1.87 -9.86 17.53
C ASN A 171 0.76 -8.85 17.87
N LEU A 172 -0.47 -9.33 17.96
CA LEU A 172 -1.65 -8.57 18.42
C LEU A 172 -1.58 -8.18 19.92
N LYS A 173 -0.43 -8.38 20.59
CA LYS A 173 -0.23 -7.97 21.98
C LYS A 173 -0.07 -6.46 22.14
N THR A 174 0.20 -5.75 21.05
CA THR A 174 0.29 -4.29 21.04
C THR A 174 -1.12 -3.72 21.15
N GLU A 175 -1.40 -2.98 22.23
CA GLU A 175 -2.56 -2.10 22.30
C GLU A 175 -2.43 -1.08 21.17
N PHE A 176 -3.10 -1.31 20.04
CA PHE A 176 -3.15 -0.34 18.97
C PHE A 176 -4.13 0.76 19.35
N ALA A 177 -3.74 2.00 19.14
CA ALA A 177 -4.61 3.13 19.41
C ALA A 177 -5.84 3.08 18.47
N ILE A 178 -7.02 3.22 19.06
CA ILE A 178 -8.29 3.33 18.34
C ILE A 178 -8.72 4.79 18.39
N TRP A 179 -8.77 5.44 17.22
CA TRP A 179 -9.21 6.81 17.04
C TRP A 179 -10.62 6.86 16.44
N PRO A 180 -11.57 7.56 17.08
CA PRO A 180 -12.92 7.71 16.54
C PRO A 180 -12.90 8.51 15.23
N LEU A 181 -13.82 8.19 14.31
CA LEU A 181 -14.05 8.97 13.10
C LEU A 181 -15.01 10.13 13.42
N LYS A 182 -14.64 11.37 13.09
CA LYS A 182 -15.42 12.59 13.43
C LYS A 182 -15.50 13.55 12.25
N SER A 183 -16.72 13.98 11.87
CA SER A 183 -16.94 14.87 10.72
C SER A 183 -16.37 16.30 10.85
N ALA A 184 -15.91 16.71 12.04
CA ALA A 184 -15.45 18.08 12.27
C ALA A 184 -14.09 18.41 11.61
N ASP A 185 -13.27 17.39 11.34
CA ASP A 185 -12.02 17.51 10.57
C ASP A 185 -11.99 16.43 9.50
N VAL A 186 -12.27 16.85 8.26
CA VAL A 186 -12.40 15.95 7.10
C VAL A 186 -11.05 15.33 6.74
N LEU A 187 -9.95 16.06 6.89
CA LEU A 187 -8.61 15.55 6.57
C LEU A 187 -8.17 14.50 7.60
N ASP A 188 -8.39 14.78 8.88
CA ASP A 188 -8.13 13.82 9.95
C ASP A 188 -8.99 12.55 9.81
N SER A 189 -10.28 12.70 9.51
CA SER A 189 -11.16 11.56 9.23
C SER A 189 -10.79 10.78 7.97
N LEU A 190 -10.27 11.44 6.94
CA LEU A 190 -9.76 10.79 5.73
C LEU A 190 -8.59 9.87 6.08
N VAL A 191 -7.58 10.41 6.76
CA VAL A 191 -6.38 9.68 7.19
C VAL A 191 -6.76 8.49 8.09
N ARG A 192 -7.69 8.69 9.03
CA ARG A 192 -8.20 7.62 9.89
C ARG A 192 -8.97 6.55 9.12
N ALA A 193 -9.82 6.95 8.18
CA ALA A 193 -10.58 5.99 7.38
C ALA A 193 -9.65 5.13 6.51
N GLU A 194 -8.63 5.73 5.90
CA GLU A 194 -7.58 5.01 5.18
C GLU A 194 -6.77 4.08 6.09
N TYR A 195 -6.41 4.54 7.29
CA TYR A 195 -5.77 3.72 8.30
C TYR A 195 -6.60 2.47 8.62
N TYR A 196 -7.90 2.62 8.89
CA TYR A 196 -8.77 1.47 9.21
C TYR A 196 -8.98 0.52 8.04
N ALA A 197 -9.12 1.06 6.82
CA ALA A 197 -9.19 0.24 5.62
C ALA A 197 -7.94 -0.64 5.49
N ASN A 198 -6.76 -0.05 5.64
CA ASN A 198 -5.48 -0.75 5.56
C ASN A 198 -5.26 -1.72 6.73
N LEU A 199 -5.68 -1.34 7.94
CA LEU A 199 -5.54 -2.16 9.14
C LEU A 199 -6.36 -3.45 9.03
N ILE A 200 -7.64 -3.36 8.63
CA ILE A 200 -8.52 -4.53 8.44
C ILE A 200 -7.97 -5.44 7.34
N GLN A 201 -7.46 -4.87 6.25
CA GLN A 201 -6.85 -5.65 5.17
C GLN A 201 -5.57 -6.37 5.62
N ALA A 202 -4.74 -5.67 6.40
CA ALA A 202 -3.45 -6.18 6.87
C ALA A 202 -3.61 -7.24 7.98
N SER A 203 -4.64 -7.12 8.81
CA SER A 203 -4.87 -8.01 9.95
C SER A 203 -6.37 -8.23 10.18
N PRO A 204 -6.99 -9.20 9.46
CA PRO A 204 -8.40 -9.54 9.65
C PRO A 204 -8.84 -9.79 11.11
N PRO A 205 -8.01 -10.41 11.98
CA PRO A 205 -8.41 -10.61 13.37
C PRO A 205 -8.70 -9.31 14.12
N VAL A 206 -8.19 -8.15 13.70
CA VAL A 206 -8.37 -6.87 14.40
C VAL A 206 -9.84 -6.41 14.46
N VAL A 207 -10.69 -6.92 13.56
CA VAL A 207 -12.07 -6.47 13.36
C VAL A 207 -12.90 -6.47 14.65
N HIS A 208 -12.73 -7.49 15.51
CA HIS A 208 -13.50 -7.61 16.77
C HIS A 208 -13.27 -6.46 17.76
N LEU A 209 -12.17 -5.71 17.61
CA LEU A 209 -11.81 -4.57 18.46
C LEU A 209 -12.30 -3.24 17.88
N LEU A 210 -12.80 -3.22 16.64
CA LEU A 210 -13.13 -2.01 15.90
C LEU A 210 -14.64 -1.67 15.89
N ASP A 211 -15.48 -2.33 16.69
CA ASP A 211 -16.94 -2.21 16.64
C ASP A 211 -17.45 -0.74 16.65
N GLY A 212 -16.92 0.07 17.57
CA GLY A 212 -17.26 1.50 17.66
C GLY A 212 -16.90 2.29 16.38
N VAL A 213 -15.70 2.05 15.84
CA VAL A 213 -15.22 2.71 14.62
C VAL A 213 -16.03 2.28 13.40
N LEU A 214 -16.36 0.99 13.29
CA LEU A 214 -17.18 0.47 12.19
C LEU A 214 -18.59 1.09 12.21
N HIS A 215 -19.16 1.29 13.40
CA HIS A 215 -20.42 2.01 13.56
C HIS A 215 -20.31 3.48 13.15
N ASP A 216 -19.24 4.17 13.51
CA ASP A 216 -19.04 5.57 13.13
C ASP A 216 -18.79 5.71 11.62
N ALA A 217 -18.01 4.81 11.02
CA ALA A 217 -17.82 4.73 9.58
C ALA A 217 -19.16 4.55 8.85
N ALA A 218 -20.02 3.64 9.33
CA ALA A 218 -21.34 3.40 8.74
C ALA A 218 -22.28 4.60 8.85
N LYS A 219 -22.26 5.32 9.98
CA LYS A 219 -23.04 6.55 10.16
C LYS A 219 -22.57 7.65 9.21
N LEU A 220 -21.26 7.88 9.13
CA LEU A 220 -20.68 8.88 8.24
C LEU A 220 -20.99 8.56 6.78
N PHE A 221 -20.80 7.31 6.36
CA PHE A 221 -21.11 6.86 5.01
C PHE A 221 -22.59 7.04 4.67
N LYS A 222 -23.50 6.67 5.59
CA LYS A 222 -24.94 6.85 5.40
C LYS A 222 -25.34 8.32 5.30
N SER A 223 -24.68 9.18 6.05
CA SER A 223 -25.01 10.61 6.08
C SER A 223 -24.71 11.31 4.75
N GLN A 224 -23.76 10.79 3.96
CA GLN A 224 -23.30 11.38 2.69
C GLN A 224 -22.92 12.87 2.81
N ILE A 225 -22.61 13.35 4.03
CA ILE A 225 -22.31 14.76 4.30
C ILE A 225 -20.95 15.15 3.71
N GLU A 226 -19.99 14.22 3.67
CA GLU A 226 -18.61 14.47 3.24
C GLU A 226 -18.19 13.53 2.09
N PRO A 227 -18.32 13.96 0.81
CA PRO A 227 -18.01 13.14 -0.36
C PRO A 227 -16.56 12.63 -0.42
N LEU A 228 -15.62 13.37 0.18
CA LEU A 228 -14.20 12.98 0.24
C LEU A 228 -13.98 11.69 1.06
N LEU A 229 -14.86 11.40 2.02
CA LEU A 229 -14.77 10.21 2.86
C LEU A 229 -15.42 8.98 2.22
N THR A 230 -16.24 9.13 1.18
CA THR A 230 -17.00 8.02 0.57
C THR A 230 -16.08 6.87 0.16
N ASN A 231 -15.03 7.15 -0.61
CA ASN A 231 -14.10 6.12 -1.11
C ASN A 231 -13.38 5.34 0.01
N PRO A 232 -12.71 5.99 0.98
CA PRO A 232 -12.04 5.24 2.04
C PRO A 232 -13.02 4.53 2.99
N LEU A 233 -14.21 5.08 3.23
CA LEU A 233 -15.26 4.39 4.00
C LEU A 233 -15.76 3.14 3.28
N GLU A 234 -15.98 3.19 1.96
CA GLU A 234 -16.29 2.00 1.16
C GLU A 234 -15.19 0.95 1.27
N GLN A 235 -13.93 1.37 1.25
CA GLN A 235 -12.80 0.46 1.37
C GLN A 235 -12.77 -0.26 2.72
N ILE A 236 -13.15 0.40 3.82
CA ILE A 236 -13.36 -0.24 5.13
C ILE A 236 -14.39 -1.36 4.99
N PHE A 237 -15.56 -1.08 4.40
CA PHE A 237 -16.63 -2.08 4.28
C PHE A 237 -16.26 -3.24 3.37
N VAL A 238 -15.58 -2.97 2.26
CA VAL A 238 -15.10 -4.00 1.34
C VAL A 238 -14.05 -4.90 2.01
N ASN A 239 -13.14 -4.33 2.79
CA ASN A 239 -12.16 -5.10 3.54
C ASN A 239 -12.80 -5.87 4.70
N LEU A 240 -13.79 -5.28 5.38
CA LEU A 240 -14.58 -5.95 6.41
C LEU A 240 -15.35 -7.14 5.82
N ALA A 241 -16.01 -7.00 4.68
CA ALA A 241 -16.72 -8.08 3.99
C ALA A 241 -15.81 -9.26 3.61
N ARG A 242 -14.50 -9.03 3.45
CA ARG A 242 -13.49 -10.07 3.22
C ARG A 242 -13.02 -10.72 4.52
N ALA A 243 -12.74 -9.89 5.53
CA ALA A 243 -12.19 -10.30 6.80
C ALA A 243 -13.23 -11.03 7.68
N ASP A 244 -14.42 -10.44 7.83
CA ASP A 244 -15.55 -10.96 8.60
C ASP A 244 -16.87 -10.64 7.88
N PRO A 245 -17.34 -11.53 6.99
CA PRO A 245 -18.59 -11.36 6.26
C PRO A 245 -19.82 -11.17 7.16
N GLN A 246 -19.82 -11.79 8.35
CA GLN A 246 -20.96 -11.73 9.26
C GLN A 246 -21.02 -10.37 9.94
N ALA A 247 -19.89 -9.86 10.43
CA ALA A 247 -19.81 -8.51 11.01
C ALA A 247 -20.23 -7.43 10.00
N PHE A 248 -19.81 -7.55 8.73
CA PHE A 248 -20.29 -6.64 7.70
C PHE A 248 -21.80 -6.76 7.46
N SER A 249 -22.35 -7.98 7.39
CA SER A 249 -23.79 -8.19 7.22
C SER A 249 -24.62 -7.55 8.34
N ASP A 250 -24.17 -7.67 9.59
CA ASP A 250 -24.88 -7.10 10.74
C ASP A 250 -24.82 -5.57 10.73
N LEU A 251 -23.69 -5.00 10.30
CA LEU A 251 -23.55 -3.57 10.07
C LEU A 251 -24.47 -3.10 8.92
N ASP A 252 -24.49 -3.81 7.80
CA ASP A 252 -25.29 -3.48 6.63
C ASP A 252 -26.79 -3.56 6.90
N LYS A 253 -27.27 -4.58 7.64
CA LYS A 253 -28.67 -4.67 8.07
C LYS A 253 -29.12 -3.44 8.86
N ARG A 254 -28.22 -2.91 9.72
CA ARG A 254 -28.51 -1.78 10.60
C ARG A 254 -28.45 -0.44 9.88
N TYR A 255 -27.43 -0.23 9.04
CA TYR A 255 -27.18 1.07 8.43
C TYR A 255 -27.62 1.17 6.97
N LYS A 256 -27.89 0.06 6.29
CA LYS A 256 -28.24 -0.01 4.87
C LYS A 256 -27.13 0.55 3.99
N ILE A 257 -25.91 0.07 4.21
CA ILE A 257 -24.70 0.50 3.51
C ILE A 257 -24.82 0.15 2.01
N THR A 258 -25.24 -1.08 1.71
CA THR A 258 -25.40 -1.57 0.33
C THR A 258 -26.49 -0.81 -0.46
N ASP A 259 -27.44 -0.18 0.23
CA ASP A 259 -28.53 0.59 -0.40
C ASP A 259 -28.08 1.99 -0.86
N VAL A 260 -26.96 2.50 -0.33
CA VAL A 260 -26.49 3.87 -0.61
C VAL A 260 -25.78 3.97 -1.96
N ASP A 261 -24.89 3.03 -2.27
CA ASP A 261 -24.26 2.92 -3.60
C ASP A 261 -24.11 1.46 -4.03
N THR A 262 -25.25 0.84 -4.35
CA THR A 262 -25.35 -0.59 -4.68
C THR A 262 -24.43 -0.98 -5.83
N VAL A 263 -24.32 -0.16 -6.88
CA VAL A 263 -23.52 -0.50 -8.06
C VAL A 263 -22.03 -0.51 -7.72
N THR A 264 -21.55 0.52 -7.02
CA THR A 264 -20.13 0.62 -6.64
C THR A 264 -19.75 -0.48 -5.64
N LEU A 265 -20.62 -0.75 -4.66
CA LEU A 265 -20.37 -1.81 -3.69
C LEU A 265 -20.42 -3.20 -4.34
N LEU A 266 -21.37 -3.50 -5.23
CA LEU A 266 -21.37 -4.77 -5.98
C LEU A 266 -20.15 -4.94 -6.88
N ALA A 267 -19.52 -3.85 -7.33
CA ALA A 267 -18.27 -3.90 -8.08
C ALA A 267 -17.04 -4.26 -7.22
N ARG A 268 -17.11 -4.06 -5.89
CA ARG A 268 -15.95 -4.19 -4.99
C ARG A 268 -16.10 -5.29 -3.94
N LEU A 269 -17.32 -5.57 -3.49
CA LEU A 269 -17.61 -6.57 -2.48
C LEU A 269 -17.23 -7.98 -2.95
N PRO A 270 -16.79 -8.86 -2.06
CA PRO A 270 -16.46 -10.24 -2.44
C PRO A 270 -17.69 -10.96 -3.01
N PRO A 271 -17.55 -11.70 -4.13
CA PRO A 271 -18.65 -12.50 -4.68
C PRO A 271 -19.27 -13.46 -3.65
N VAL A 272 -18.43 -14.07 -2.79
CA VAL A 272 -18.90 -14.95 -1.72
C VAL A 272 -19.84 -14.24 -0.74
N TYR A 273 -19.55 -12.97 -0.39
CA TYR A 273 -20.42 -12.15 0.46
C TYR A 273 -21.75 -11.86 -0.25
N ILE A 274 -21.68 -11.39 -1.50
CA ILE A 274 -22.87 -11.05 -2.30
C ILE A 274 -23.79 -12.26 -2.43
N ARG A 275 -23.25 -13.43 -2.77
CA ARG A 275 -24.03 -14.68 -2.88
C ARG A 275 -24.74 -15.06 -1.58
N THR A 276 -24.09 -14.82 -0.44
CA THR A 276 -24.60 -15.25 0.86
C THR A 276 -25.66 -14.30 1.41
N TYR A 277 -25.48 -12.99 1.24
CA TYR A 277 -26.31 -11.98 1.91
C TYR A 277 -27.14 -11.10 0.97
N HIS A 278 -26.84 -11.08 -0.33
CA HIS A 278 -27.45 -10.19 -1.34
C HIS A 278 -27.67 -10.88 -2.68
N SER A 279 -28.11 -12.14 -2.67
CA SER A 279 -28.31 -12.93 -3.89
C SER A 279 -29.43 -12.39 -4.80
N ASP A 280 -30.28 -11.50 -4.28
CA ASP A 280 -31.35 -10.83 -5.01
C ASP A 280 -30.89 -9.63 -5.84
N LEU A 281 -29.78 -8.97 -5.46
CA LEU A 281 -29.30 -7.74 -6.11
C LEU A 281 -28.77 -7.94 -7.54
N PRO A 282 -27.99 -9.00 -7.87
CA PRO A 282 -27.45 -9.21 -9.22
C PRO A 282 -28.52 -9.23 -10.32
N GLY A 283 -29.69 -9.81 -10.04
CA GLY A 283 -30.80 -9.90 -10.99
C GLY A 283 -31.49 -8.57 -11.28
N GLN A 284 -31.26 -7.54 -10.46
CA GLN A 284 -31.86 -6.21 -10.59
C GLN A 284 -30.98 -5.24 -11.41
N LEU A 285 -29.73 -5.63 -11.71
CA LEU A 285 -28.80 -4.77 -12.44
C LEU A 285 -29.19 -4.64 -13.92
N VAL A 286 -29.28 -3.40 -14.39
CA VAL A 286 -29.46 -3.08 -15.82
C VAL A 286 -28.10 -2.86 -16.46
N LEU A 287 -27.79 -3.65 -17.50
CA LEU A 287 -26.51 -3.55 -18.22
C LEU A 287 -26.36 -2.16 -18.84
N SER A 288 -25.40 -1.41 -18.31
CA SER A 288 -25.00 -0.06 -18.71
C SER A 288 -23.51 0.16 -18.41
N SER A 289 -22.93 1.21 -18.97
CA SER A 289 -21.54 1.62 -18.70
C SER A 289 -21.21 1.68 -17.21
N ARG A 290 -22.12 2.22 -16.39
CA ARG A 290 -21.96 2.36 -14.93
C ARG A 290 -21.88 1.01 -14.21
N THR A 291 -22.60 0.01 -14.71
CA THR A 291 -22.70 -1.31 -14.05
C THR A 291 -21.66 -2.32 -14.50
N VAL A 292 -20.90 -2.04 -15.58
CA VAL A 292 -19.90 -2.97 -16.11
C VAL A 292 -18.93 -3.47 -15.02
N PRO A 293 -18.36 -2.61 -14.15
CA PRO A 293 -17.50 -3.10 -13.06
C PRO A 293 -18.20 -4.10 -12.12
N ALA A 294 -19.47 -3.87 -11.79
CA ALA A 294 -20.28 -4.80 -11.00
C ALA A 294 -20.46 -6.13 -11.73
N PHE A 295 -20.82 -6.11 -13.01
CA PHE A 295 -20.94 -7.32 -13.82
C PHE A 295 -19.61 -8.09 -13.91
N CYS A 296 -18.48 -7.41 -14.08
CA CYS A 296 -17.16 -8.04 -14.09
C CYS A 296 -16.86 -8.76 -12.77
N ASN A 297 -17.16 -8.14 -11.62
CA ASN A 297 -16.97 -8.75 -10.32
C ASN A 297 -17.89 -9.97 -10.13
N LEU A 298 -19.18 -9.82 -10.41
CA LEU A 298 -20.18 -10.89 -10.27
C LEU A 298 -19.91 -12.09 -11.17
N ALA A 299 -19.37 -11.85 -12.38
CA ALA A 299 -19.04 -12.91 -13.34
C ALA A 299 -17.90 -13.83 -12.87
N THR A 300 -17.15 -13.46 -11.83
CA THR A 300 -16.10 -14.30 -11.26
C THR A 300 -16.64 -15.44 -10.39
N ASP A 301 -17.92 -15.41 -10.00
CA ASP A 301 -18.60 -16.49 -9.27
C ASP A 301 -19.69 -17.14 -10.14
N ASP A 302 -19.61 -18.46 -10.24
CA ASP A 302 -20.51 -19.28 -11.07
C ASP A 302 -22.00 -19.08 -10.79
N SER A 303 -22.36 -18.94 -9.52
CA SER A 303 -23.76 -18.88 -9.09
C SER A 303 -24.34 -17.49 -9.28
N LEU A 304 -23.50 -16.45 -9.09
CA LEU A 304 -23.89 -15.07 -9.36
C LEU A 304 -23.99 -14.80 -10.85
N PHE A 305 -23.11 -15.41 -11.65
CA PHE A 305 -23.16 -15.30 -13.11
C PHE A 305 -24.50 -15.76 -13.69
N ASP A 306 -25.07 -16.85 -13.17
CA ASP A 306 -26.35 -17.39 -13.65
C ASP A 306 -27.54 -16.44 -13.37
N LEU A 307 -27.39 -15.54 -12.39
CA LEU A 307 -28.40 -14.51 -12.07
C LEU A 307 -28.32 -13.28 -12.99
N LEU A 308 -27.24 -13.14 -13.78
CA LEU A 308 -27.07 -12.02 -14.69
C LEU A 308 -27.98 -12.21 -15.93
N GLN A 309 -29.06 -11.43 -15.99
CA GLN A 309 -30.08 -11.53 -17.04
C GLN A 309 -29.87 -10.56 -18.21
N PHE A 310 -28.67 -10.50 -18.80
CA PHE A 310 -28.45 -9.68 -19.99
C PHE A 310 -28.60 -10.45 -21.31
N THR A 311 -29.03 -9.75 -22.35
CA THR A 311 -29.24 -10.28 -23.71
C THR A 311 -28.06 -9.95 -24.64
N SER A 312 -27.96 -10.68 -25.76
CA SER A 312 -26.94 -10.39 -26.77
C SER A 312 -27.07 -8.98 -27.36
N SER A 313 -28.30 -8.44 -27.45
CA SER A 313 -28.52 -7.07 -27.93
C SER A 313 -28.02 -6.01 -26.96
N GLN A 314 -28.24 -6.21 -25.64
CA GLN A 314 -27.70 -5.32 -24.61
C GLN A 314 -26.17 -5.36 -24.60
N LEU A 315 -25.58 -6.55 -24.69
CA LEU A 315 -24.13 -6.70 -24.75
C LEU A 315 -23.55 -6.02 -25.99
N SER A 316 -24.15 -6.23 -27.18
CA SER A 316 -23.70 -5.60 -28.43
C SER A 316 -23.90 -4.08 -28.47
N GLY A 317 -24.83 -3.53 -27.67
CA GLY A 317 -25.07 -2.09 -27.57
C GLY A 317 -24.02 -1.34 -26.76
N LEU A 318 -23.16 -2.04 -26.01
CA LEU A 318 -22.04 -1.43 -25.31
C LEU A 318 -20.90 -1.09 -26.27
N SER A 319 -20.16 -0.02 -25.96
CA SER A 319 -18.94 0.33 -26.68
C SER A 319 -17.85 -0.74 -26.49
N LEU A 320 -16.89 -0.81 -27.42
CA LEU A 320 -15.89 -1.89 -27.43
C LEU A 320 -15.01 -1.88 -26.17
N ASP A 321 -14.64 -0.70 -25.69
CA ASP A 321 -13.91 -0.45 -24.44
C ASP A 321 -14.66 -0.93 -23.18
N MET A 322 -15.99 -1.06 -23.24
CA MET A 322 -16.81 -1.59 -22.15
C MET A 322 -17.11 -3.09 -22.30
N ARG A 323 -17.28 -3.57 -23.53
CA ARG A 323 -17.51 -5.00 -23.81
C ARG A 323 -16.30 -5.85 -23.47
N LEU A 324 -15.11 -5.39 -23.84
CA LEU A 324 -13.87 -6.16 -23.69
C LEU A 324 -13.57 -6.54 -22.23
N PRO A 325 -13.57 -5.61 -21.25
CA PRO A 325 -13.37 -5.96 -19.84
C PRO A 325 -14.37 -7.01 -19.32
N LEU A 326 -15.65 -6.89 -19.68
CA LEU A 326 -16.69 -7.84 -19.30
C LEU A 326 -16.44 -9.23 -19.90
N MET A 327 -16.09 -9.28 -21.19
CA MET A 327 -15.78 -10.54 -21.87
C MET A 327 -14.51 -11.19 -21.32
N ILE A 328 -13.49 -10.41 -20.95
CA ILE A 328 -12.29 -10.90 -20.27
C ILE A 328 -12.66 -11.49 -18.91
N ALA A 329 -13.45 -10.76 -18.09
CA ALA A 329 -13.89 -11.23 -16.78
C ALA A 329 -14.65 -12.56 -16.88
N CYS A 330 -15.60 -12.66 -17.81
CA CYS A 330 -16.38 -13.88 -18.07
C CYS A 330 -15.57 -15.03 -18.67
N THR A 331 -14.36 -14.79 -19.18
CA THR A 331 -13.52 -15.83 -19.81
C THR A 331 -12.29 -16.23 -18.98
N ASN A 332 -12.10 -15.64 -17.80
CA ASN A 332 -10.99 -15.98 -16.92
C ASN A 332 -11.05 -17.43 -16.37
N ASP A 333 -12.25 -17.93 -16.07
CA ASP A 333 -12.50 -19.32 -15.68
C ASP A 333 -13.04 -20.14 -16.85
N ARG A 334 -12.60 -21.40 -16.98
CA ARG A 334 -12.98 -22.28 -18.09
C ARG A 334 -14.48 -22.53 -18.17
N LYS A 335 -15.14 -22.78 -17.04
CA LYS A 335 -16.56 -23.13 -16.98
C LYS A 335 -17.44 -21.90 -17.25
N THR A 336 -17.05 -20.75 -16.71
CA THR A 336 -17.71 -19.47 -17.02
C THR A 336 -17.50 -19.07 -18.48
N ALA A 337 -16.29 -19.27 -19.02
CA ALA A 337 -15.99 -18.99 -20.43
C ALA A 337 -16.89 -19.81 -21.37
N GLN A 338 -17.03 -21.11 -21.13
CA GLN A 338 -17.85 -22.00 -21.96
C GLN A 338 -19.33 -21.60 -21.93
N ARG A 339 -19.86 -21.28 -20.76
CA ARG A 339 -21.25 -20.81 -20.60
C ARG A 339 -21.47 -19.45 -21.27
N PHE A 340 -20.58 -18.49 -21.01
CA PHE A 340 -20.68 -17.15 -21.56
C PHE A 340 -20.59 -17.16 -23.09
N VAL A 341 -19.60 -17.85 -23.66
CA VAL A 341 -19.47 -17.98 -25.12
C VAL A 341 -20.64 -18.77 -25.71
N GLY A 342 -21.13 -19.82 -25.04
CA GLY A 342 -22.32 -20.53 -25.47
C GLY A 342 -23.55 -19.61 -25.57
N ARG A 343 -23.73 -18.71 -24.58
CA ARG A 343 -24.85 -17.76 -24.52
C ARG A 343 -24.70 -16.58 -25.49
N PHE A 344 -23.47 -16.11 -25.73
CA PHE A 344 -23.18 -14.89 -26.50
C PHE A 344 -22.27 -15.10 -27.72
N HIS A 345 -22.29 -16.30 -28.33
CA HIS A 345 -21.37 -16.70 -29.40
C HIS A 345 -21.25 -15.67 -30.54
N ARG A 346 -22.38 -15.13 -31.01
CA ARG A 346 -22.39 -14.12 -32.10
C ARG A 346 -21.77 -12.80 -31.69
N THR A 347 -21.95 -12.36 -30.44
CA THR A 347 -21.35 -11.12 -29.93
C THR A 347 -19.85 -11.27 -29.74
N MET A 348 -19.36 -12.49 -29.46
CA MET A 348 -17.93 -12.79 -29.36
C MET A 348 -17.19 -12.67 -30.70
N GLN A 349 -17.85 -13.01 -31.81
CA GLN A 349 -17.20 -13.00 -33.13
C GLN A 349 -16.80 -11.58 -33.59
N GLY A 350 -17.62 -10.57 -33.30
CA GLY A 350 -17.36 -9.19 -33.74
C GLY A 350 -16.35 -8.40 -32.89
N VAL A 351 -15.79 -8.99 -31.83
CA VAL A 351 -14.91 -8.28 -30.87
C VAL A 351 -13.42 -8.56 -31.12
N LEU A 352 -13.08 -9.60 -31.87
CA LEU A 352 -11.70 -10.00 -32.15
C LEU A 352 -11.16 -9.46 -33.50
N GLU A 353 -11.87 -8.50 -34.10
CA GLU A 353 -11.34 -7.76 -35.25
C GLU A 353 -10.16 -6.88 -34.79
N PRO A 354 -9.02 -6.90 -35.50
CA PRO A 354 -7.83 -6.15 -35.09
C PRO A 354 -8.13 -4.65 -34.90
N SER A 355 -7.93 -4.15 -33.68
CA SER A 355 -8.01 -2.71 -33.41
C SER A 355 -6.65 -2.03 -33.61
N GLY A 356 -6.65 -0.84 -34.21
CA GLY A 356 -5.47 0.03 -34.27
C GLY A 356 -5.16 0.76 -32.95
N VAL A 357 -6.01 0.61 -31.93
CA VAL A 357 -5.81 1.22 -30.60
C VAL A 357 -5.04 0.25 -29.71
N PRO A 358 -3.84 0.59 -29.20
CA PRO A 358 -2.97 -0.33 -28.45
C PRO A 358 -3.65 -1.01 -27.25
N ASP A 359 -4.40 -0.25 -26.43
CA ASP A 359 -5.06 -0.78 -25.23
C ASP A 359 -6.18 -1.78 -25.58
N ILE A 360 -6.92 -1.49 -26.65
CA ILE A 360 -7.97 -2.39 -27.17
C ILE A 360 -7.33 -3.67 -27.73
N ALA A 361 -6.23 -3.55 -28.48
CA ALA A 361 -5.49 -4.70 -29.01
C ALA A 361 -4.95 -5.58 -27.87
N ALA A 362 -4.43 -4.99 -26.79
CA ALA A 362 -3.98 -5.74 -25.62
C ALA A 362 -5.11 -6.53 -24.96
N MET A 363 -6.28 -5.91 -24.77
CA MET A 363 -7.47 -6.58 -24.25
C MET A 363 -8.00 -7.69 -25.17
N GLN A 364 -8.00 -7.47 -26.49
CA GLN A 364 -8.36 -8.49 -27.49
C GLN A 364 -7.42 -9.69 -27.44
N ASN A 365 -6.11 -9.46 -27.32
CA ASN A 365 -5.11 -10.52 -27.16
C ASN A 365 -5.33 -11.30 -25.86
N GLN A 366 -5.63 -10.62 -24.75
CA GLN A 366 -5.96 -11.27 -23.48
C GLN A 366 -7.22 -12.13 -23.59
N LEU A 367 -8.27 -11.63 -24.25
CA LEU A 367 -9.49 -12.37 -24.51
C LEU A 367 -9.21 -13.62 -25.35
N GLU A 368 -8.45 -13.48 -26.44
CA GLU A 368 -8.05 -14.60 -27.28
C GLU A 368 -7.26 -15.67 -26.50
N PHE A 369 -6.33 -15.24 -25.65
CA PHE A 369 -5.58 -16.12 -24.77
C PHE A 369 -6.50 -16.90 -23.81
N ASN A 370 -7.43 -16.21 -23.14
CA ASN A 370 -8.40 -16.82 -22.23
C ASN A 370 -9.27 -17.87 -22.94
N LEU A 371 -9.75 -17.57 -24.14
CA LEU A 371 -10.57 -18.48 -24.95
C LEU A 371 -9.78 -19.74 -25.35
N ARG A 372 -8.53 -19.58 -25.80
CA ARG A 372 -7.64 -20.72 -26.12
C ARG A 372 -7.40 -21.58 -24.89
N LYS A 373 -7.11 -20.97 -23.73
CA LYS A 373 -6.94 -21.67 -22.45
C LYS A 373 -8.19 -22.46 -22.05
N ALA A 374 -9.38 -21.94 -22.34
CA ALA A 374 -10.65 -22.62 -22.08
C ALA A 374 -11.00 -23.73 -23.11
N GLY A 375 -10.22 -23.88 -24.18
CA GLY A 375 -10.46 -24.81 -25.28
C GLY A 375 -11.58 -24.36 -26.23
N ILE A 376 -11.84 -23.06 -26.32
CA ILE A 376 -12.90 -22.47 -27.14
C ILE A 376 -12.28 -21.95 -28.43
N SER A 377 -12.69 -22.53 -29.57
CA SER A 377 -12.37 -22.01 -30.90
C SER A 377 -13.56 -21.23 -31.45
N LEU A 378 -13.34 -19.96 -31.79
CA LEU A 378 -14.35 -19.10 -32.40
C LEU A 378 -14.27 -19.08 -33.94
N GLY A 379 -13.41 -19.92 -34.54
CA GLY A 379 -13.32 -20.06 -36.00
C GLY A 379 -12.51 -18.97 -36.72
N PHE A 380 -11.67 -18.21 -36.03
CA PHE A 380 -10.82 -17.22 -36.67
C PHE A 380 -9.64 -17.87 -37.37
N THR A 381 -9.65 -17.85 -38.71
CA THR A 381 -8.40 -17.87 -39.48
C THR A 381 -7.70 -16.55 -39.22
N ARG A 382 -6.70 -16.52 -38.33
CA ARG A 382 -5.68 -15.48 -38.43
C ARG A 382 -5.13 -15.61 -39.85
N VAL A 383 -5.30 -14.58 -40.67
CA VAL A 383 -4.43 -14.38 -41.82
C VAL A 383 -3.06 -14.16 -41.17
N THR A 384 -2.32 -15.25 -40.99
CA THR A 384 -0.91 -15.17 -40.68
C THR A 384 -0.29 -14.41 -41.84
N ASP A 385 0.28 -13.25 -41.56
CA ASP A 385 1.05 -12.46 -42.51
C ASP A 385 2.05 -13.38 -43.22
N SER A 386 1.65 -13.82 -44.41
CA SER A 386 2.52 -14.38 -45.41
C SER A 386 3.07 -13.22 -46.23
N THR A 387 3.90 -12.38 -45.61
CA THR A 387 4.77 -11.45 -46.32
C THR A 387 6.07 -11.22 -45.56
N LYS A 388 7.08 -11.99 -45.99
CA LYS A 388 8.53 -11.78 -45.99
C LYS A 388 9.29 -11.78 -44.67
#